data_AF-A0A7L2QE24-F1
#
_entry.id   AF-A0A7L2QE24-F1
#
_cell.length_a   1.000
_cell.length_b   1.000
_cell.length_c   1.000
_cell.angle_alpha   90.00
_cell.angle_beta   90.00
_cell.angle_gamma   90.00
#
_symmetry.space_group_name_H-M   'P 1'
#
loop_
_entity.id
_entity.type
_entity.pdbx_description
1 polymer ?
#
loop_
_entity_poly.entity_id
_entity_poly.type
_entity_poly.pdbx_seq_one_letter_code
_entity_poly.pdbx_strand_id
1 'polypeptide(L)'
;VCVLGRWEVEELKENAMPGDRGLVLKSVAKYHAISAMLKRAFVFDDKPLIVQYEVNFQKGIDCGGAYIKLLSSSSDLNLEYFFDKTPYTIMFGPDKCGEDYKLHF
;
A
#
# COMPACT_ATOMS: atom_id res chain seq x y z
N VAL A 1 14.11 6.99 2.95
CA VAL A 1 14.56 6.08 1.86
C VAL A 1 14.18 6.67 0.52
N CYS A 2 15.00 6.56 -0.54
CA CYS A 2 14.66 7.09 -1.86
C CYS A 2 13.68 6.14 -2.58
N VAL A 3 12.48 6.65 -2.90
CA VAL A 3 11.43 5.90 -3.62
C VAL A 3 11.72 6.00 -5.11
N LEU A 4 12.16 4.90 -5.70
CA LEU A 4 12.56 4.83 -7.12
C LEU A 4 11.74 3.79 -7.90
N GLY A 5 10.85 3.08 -7.21
CA GLY A 5 9.98 2.08 -7.82
C GLY A 5 8.92 2.73 -8.72
N ARG A 6 8.76 2.19 -9.92
CA ARG A 6 7.74 2.63 -10.88
C ARG A 6 6.42 1.90 -10.67
N TRP A 7 5.34 2.65 -10.73
CA TRP A 7 3.97 2.17 -10.72
C TRP A 7 3.33 2.37 -12.09
N GLU A 8 2.50 1.42 -12.51
CA GLU A 8 1.67 1.52 -13.71
C GLU A 8 0.25 1.09 -13.39
N VAL A 9 -0.72 1.58 -14.17
CA VAL A 9 -2.13 1.19 -14.07
C VAL A 9 -2.42 0.21 -15.18
N GLU A 10 -2.67 -1.05 -14.82
CA GLU A 10 -2.82 -2.16 -15.75
C GLU A 10 -4.00 -3.05 -15.37
N GLU A 11 -4.55 -3.75 -16.35
CA GLU A 11 -5.51 -4.83 -16.10
C GLU A 11 -4.78 -6.04 -15.47
N LEU A 12 -5.53 -6.90 -14.79
CA LEU A 12 -5.01 -8.17 -14.29
C LEU A 12 -4.51 -9.03 -15.45
N LYS A 13 -3.44 -9.80 -15.23
CA LYS A 13 -2.92 -10.74 -16.22
C LYS A 13 -3.84 -11.93 -16.46
N GLU A 14 -4.46 -12.41 -15.39
CA GLU A 14 -5.37 -13.55 -15.40
C GLU A 14 -6.69 -13.13 -14.76
N ASN A 15 -7.80 -13.65 -15.29
CA ASN A 15 -9.16 -13.30 -14.84
C ASN A 15 -9.47 -11.80 -14.89
N ALA A 16 -8.92 -11.09 -15.89
CA ALA A 16 -9.19 -9.67 -16.10
C ALA A 16 -10.68 -9.42 -16.34
N MET A 17 -11.24 -8.45 -15.61
CA MET A 17 -12.54 -7.88 -15.92
C MET A 17 -12.34 -6.62 -16.77
N PRO A 18 -13.02 -6.47 -17.92
CA PRO A 18 -12.84 -5.30 -18.78
C PRO A 18 -13.04 -3.98 -18.02
N GLY A 19 -12.04 -3.12 -18.07
CA GLY A 19 -12.06 -1.80 -17.41
C GLY A 19 -11.64 -1.81 -15.93
N ASP A 20 -11.46 -2.98 -15.32
CA ASP A 20 -10.91 -3.12 -13.98
C ASP A 20 -9.38 -3.08 -14.04
N ARG A 21 -8.80 -2.02 -13.48
CA ARG A 21 -7.36 -1.76 -13.52
C ARG A 21 -6.83 -1.54 -12.13
N GLY A 22 -5.73 -2.21 -11.83
CA GLY A 22 -5.02 -2.11 -10.56
C GLY A 22 -3.75 -1.28 -10.67
N LEU A 23 -3.25 -0.83 -9.52
CA LEU A 23 -1.94 -0.23 -9.42
C LEU A 23 -0.88 -1.33 -9.28
N VAL A 24 0.05 -1.41 -10.24
CA VAL A 24 1.00 -2.52 -10.37
C VAL A 24 2.43 -2.03 -10.17
N LEU A 25 3.21 -2.75 -9.35
CA LEU A 25 4.64 -2.52 -9.15
C LEU A 25 5.42 -3.07 -10.35
N LYS A 26 6.24 -2.25 -11.00
CA LYS A 26 6.94 -2.62 -12.24
C LYS A 26 8.45 -2.79 -12.09
N SER A 27 9.02 -2.32 -10.97
CA SER A 27 10.46 -2.35 -10.76
C SER A 27 10.85 -3.47 -9.80
N VAL A 28 11.86 -4.26 -10.14
CA VAL A 28 12.37 -5.33 -9.27
C VAL A 28 13.35 -4.73 -8.26
N ALA A 29 13.31 -5.19 -7.00
CA ALA A 29 14.25 -4.81 -5.94
C ALA A 29 14.38 -3.28 -5.75
N LYS A 30 13.26 -2.56 -5.81
CA LYS A 30 13.18 -1.12 -5.54
C LYS A 30 12.13 -0.84 -4.47
N TYR A 31 12.37 0.20 -3.67
CA TYR A 31 11.36 0.75 -2.79
C TYR A 31 10.27 1.44 -3.61
N HIS A 32 9.03 0.97 -3.43
CA HIS A 32 7.84 1.56 -4.01
C HIS A 32 7.07 2.25 -2.89
N ALA A 33 6.65 3.47 -3.14
CA ALA A 33 5.75 4.19 -2.28
C ALA A 33 4.82 5.02 -3.16
N ILE A 34 3.58 5.10 -2.74
CA ILE A 34 2.58 6.02 -3.26
C ILE A 34 1.70 6.40 -2.09
N SER A 35 1.21 7.63 -2.09
CA SER A 35 0.34 8.14 -1.05
C SER A 35 -0.74 8.99 -1.70
N ALA A 36 -1.91 9.02 -1.06
CA ALA A 36 -3.03 9.84 -1.47
C ALA A 36 -3.78 10.32 -0.22
N MET A 37 -4.30 11.54 -0.27
CA MET A 37 -5.14 12.06 0.80
C MET A 37 -6.48 11.34 0.79
N LEU A 38 -6.97 10.96 1.97
CA LEU A 38 -8.36 10.53 2.13
C LEU A 38 -9.29 11.72 1.90
N LYS A 39 -10.50 11.44 1.40
CA LYS A 39 -11.52 12.49 1.17
C LYS A 39 -11.93 13.22 2.45
N ARG A 40 -11.84 12.53 3.59
CA ARG A 40 -12.15 13.03 4.92
C ARG A 40 -11.19 12.41 5.92
N ALA A 41 -10.75 13.18 6.91
CA ALA A 41 -10.03 12.63 8.05
C ALA A 41 -10.96 11.66 8.81
N PHE A 42 -10.41 10.54 9.25
CA PHE A 42 -11.10 9.60 10.12
C PHE A 42 -10.71 9.89 11.57
N VAL A 43 -11.69 10.03 12.44
CA VAL A 43 -11.49 10.22 13.89
C VAL A 43 -12.02 8.97 14.57
N PHE A 44 -11.22 8.38 15.45
CA PHE A 44 -11.61 7.21 16.23
C PHE A 44 -12.45 7.66 17.42
N ASP A 45 -13.77 7.71 17.23
CA ASP A 45 -14.76 8.06 18.25
C ASP A 45 -15.68 6.87 18.57
N ASP A 46 -16.97 6.96 18.24
CA ASP A 46 -17.97 5.93 18.47
C ASP A 46 -18.12 4.96 17.29
N LYS A 47 -17.55 5.27 16.11
CA LYS A 47 -17.69 4.46 14.91
C LYS A 47 -16.47 3.57 14.64
N PRO A 48 -16.68 2.31 14.23
CA PRO A 48 -15.58 1.43 13.83
C PRO A 48 -15.00 1.86 12.48
N LEU A 49 -13.69 1.73 12.35
CA LEU A 49 -12.99 1.86 11.07
C LEU A 49 -13.04 0.52 10.32
N ILE A 50 -13.40 0.56 9.04
CA ILE A 50 -13.34 -0.60 8.14
C ILE A 50 -12.38 -0.26 7.00
N VAL A 51 -11.34 -1.08 6.84
CA VAL A 51 -10.36 -0.97 5.76
C VAL A 51 -10.32 -2.28 5.01
N GLN A 52 -10.59 -2.24 3.71
CA GLN A 52 -10.53 -3.40 2.82
C GLN A 52 -9.87 -2.98 1.51
N TYR A 53 -8.96 -3.82 1.03
CA TYR A 53 -8.32 -3.67 -0.26
C TYR A 53 -7.90 -5.06 -0.76
N GLU A 54 -7.59 -5.14 -2.05
CA GLU A 54 -7.21 -6.37 -2.70
C GLU A 54 -5.75 -6.32 -3.14
N VAL A 55 -5.06 -7.45 -3.01
CA VAL A 55 -3.67 -7.63 -3.46
C VAL A 55 -3.61 -8.92 -4.25
N ASN A 56 -2.98 -8.85 -5.43
CA ASN A 56 -2.70 -10.02 -6.24
C ASN A 56 -1.22 -10.06 -6.63
N PHE A 57 -0.51 -11.11 -6.21
CA PHE A 57 0.88 -11.37 -6.59
C PHE A 57 0.96 -12.08 -7.95
N GLN A 58 0.70 -11.34 -9.02
CA GLN A 58 0.52 -11.87 -10.38
C GLN A 58 1.73 -12.61 -10.99
N LYS A 59 2.92 -12.51 -10.39
CA LYS A 59 4.13 -13.25 -10.81
C LYS A 59 4.72 -14.09 -9.67
N GLY A 60 3.97 -14.27 -8.59
CA GLY A 60 4.52 -14.70 -7.30
C GLY A 60 5.31 -13.59 -6.61
N ILE A 61 5.73 -13.87 -5.37
CA ILE A 61 6.58 -12.99 -4.56
C ILE A 61 7.53 -13.82 -3.71
N ASP A 62 8.82 -13.53 -3.83
CA ASP A 62 9.89 -14.13 -3.03
C ASP A 62 10.11 -13.34 -1.75
N CYS A 63 10.33 -12.03 -1.87
CA CYS A 63 10.41 -11.12 -0.74
C CYS A 63 9.90 -9.72 -1.09
N GLY A 64 8.91 -9.24 -0.33
CA GLY A 64 8.35 -7.91 -0.41
C GLY A 64 7.01 -7.78 0.35
N GLY A 65 6.68 -6.54 0.69
CA GLY A 65 5.43 -6.17 1.34
C GLY A 65 4.42 -5.62 0.34
N ALA A 66 3.14 -5.92 0.58
CA ALA A 66 2.01 -5.31 -0.12
C ALA A 66 1.00 -4.72 0.88
N TYR A 67 1.48 -4.31 2.05
CA TYR A 67 0.70 -3.64 3.07
C TYR A 67 0.45 -2.16 2.76
N ILE A 68 -0.62 -1.63 3.35
CA ILE A 68 -0.94 -0.20 3.33
C ILE A 68 -0.67 0.42 4.71
N LYS A 69 -0.40 1.72 4.73
CA LYS A 69 -0.26 2.51 5.96
C LYS A 69 -1.30 3.62 5.97
N LEU A 70 -2.07 3.72 7.06
CA LEU A 70 -2.92 4.88 7.32
C LEU A 70 -2.12 5.91 8.13
N LEU A 71 -1.76 7.00 7.47
CA LEU A 71 -0.92 8.04 8.05
C LEU A 71 -1.66 8.79 9.15
N SER A 72 -0.96 9.12 10.23
CA SER A 72 -1.53 9.89 11.33
C SER A 72 -1.76 11.32 10.87
N SER A 73 -2.93 11.88 11.19
CA SER A 73 -3.24 13.27 10.85
C SER A 73 -2.34 14.22 11.65
N SER A 74 -1.62 15.10 10.95
CA SER A 74 -0.86 16.20 11.54
C SER A 74 -0.94 17.44 10.63
N SER A 75 -0.74 18.62 11.19
CA SER A 75 -0.65 19.87 10.42
C SER A 75 0.48 19.85 9.40
N ASP A 76 1.52 19.08 9.68
CA ASP A 76 2.76 19.05 8.92
C ASP A 76 2.81 17.88 7.93
N LEU A 77 1.70 17.14 7.78
CA LEU A 77 1.62 16.01 6.87
C LEU A 77 1.67 16.52 5.43
N ASN A 78 2.84 16.40 4.81
CA ASN A 78 3.02 16.61 3.38
C ASN A 78 3.33 15.28 2.70
N LEU A 79 2.42 14.85 1.82
CA LEU A 79 2.54 13.59 1.09
C LEU A 79 3.66 13.59 0.05
N GLU A 80 4.10 14.75 -0.45
CA GLU A 80 5.26 14.86 -1.34
C GLU A 80 6.56 14.43 -0.65
N TYR A 81 6.62 14.59 0.68
CA TYR A 81 7.75 14.17 1.51
C TYR A 81 7.46 12.88 2.28
N PHE A 82 6.49 12.07 1.85
CA PHE A 82 6.19 10.78 2.48
C PHE A 82 7.40 9.82 2.39
N PHE A 83 7.75 9.21 3.53
CA PHE A 83 8.86 8.27 3.63
C PHE A 83 8.62 7.21 4.70
N ASP A 84 9.59 6.32 4.87
CA ASP A 84 9.51 5.14 5.73
C ASP A 84 9.18 5.45 7.21
N LYS A 85 9.60 6.62 7.73
CA LYS A 85 9.35 7.05 9.12
C LYS A 85 8.20 8.05 9.26
N THR A 86 7.45 8.33 8.19
CA THR A 86 6.25 9.17 8.31
C THR A 86 5.29 8.51 9.32
N PRO A 87 4.82 9.25 10.35
CA PRO A 87 3.94 8.69 11.37
C PRO A 87 2.67 8.08 10.77
N TYR A 88 2.32 6.89 11.24
CA TYR A 88 1.11 6.18 10.85
C TYR A 88 0.38 5.66 12.08
N THR A 89 -0.93 5.53 11.96
CA THR A 89 -1.80 4.98 13.01
C THR A 89 -1.99 3.48 12.84
N ILE A 90 -2.16 3.02 11.60
CA ILE A 90 -2.41 1.60 11.28
C ILE A 90 -1.50 1.18 10.11
N MET A 91 -0.90 0.00 10.22
CA MET A 91 -0.25 -0.70 9.10
C MET A 91 -0.98 -2.02 8.91
N PHE A 92 -1.58 -2.22 7.74
CA PHE A 92 -2.43 -3.37 7.49
C PHE A 92 -2.09 -4.05 6.17
N GLY A 93 -1.83 -5.35 6.20
CA GLY A 93 -1.64 -6.12 4.98
C GLY A 93 -0.56 -7.18 4.98
N PRO A 94 -0.43 -7.91 3.86
CA PRO A 94 0.50 -9.01 3.75
C PRO A 94 1.93 -8.51 3.55
N ASP A 95 2.86 -9.22 4.17
CA ASP A 95 4.30 -9.05 4.02
C ASP A 95 4.94 -10.44 3.99
N LYS A 96 5.65 -10.74 2.90
CA LYS A 96 6.28 -12.05 2.71
C LYS A 96 7.75 -11.86 2.43
N CYS A 97 8.61 -12.62 3.11
CA CYS A 97 10.02 -12.71 2.77
C CYS A 97 10.56 -14.13 2.97
N GLY A 98 10.80 -14.83 1.87
CA GLY A 98 11.16 -16.25 1.87
C GLY A 98 10.00 -17.09 2.43
N GLU A 99 10.29 -17.85 3.49
CA GLU A 99 9.30 -18.65 4.22
C GLU A 99 8.53 -17.85 5.26
N ASP A 100 8.99 -16.63 5.59
CA ASP A 100 8.29 -15.75 6.52
C ASP A 100 7.08 -15.12 5.83
N TYR A 101 5.88 -15.45 6.33
CA TYR A 101 4.63 -14.90 5.86
C TYR A 101 3.89 -14.26 7.03
N LYS A 102 3.73 -12.94 6.97
CA LYS A 102 3.10 -12.14 8.01
C LYS A 102 1.93 -11.34 7.45
N LEU A 103 0.90 -11.20 8.29
CA LEU A 103 -0.17 -10.24 8.08
C LEU A 103 -0.04 -9.18 9.17
N HIS A 104 0.29 -7.95 8.77
CA HIS A 104 0.36 -6.80 9.68
C HIS A 104 -1.04 -6.34 10.07
N PHE A 105 -1.23 -6.05 11.36
CA PHE A 105 -2.38 -5.38 11.95
C PHE A 105 -1.93 -4.56 13.17
#